data_AF-A0A9D8PKU6-F1
#
_entry.id   AF-A0A9D8PKU6-F1
#
_cell.length_a   1.000
_cell.length_b   1.000
_cell.length_c   1.000
_cell.angle_alpha   90.00
_cell.angle_beta   90.00
_cell.angle_gamma   90.00
#
_symmetry.space_group_name_H-M   'P 1'
#
loop_
_entity.id
_entity.type
_entity.pdbx_description
1 polymer ?
#
loop_
_entity_poly.entity_id
_entity_poly.type
_entity_poly.pdbx_seq_one_letter_code
_entity_poly.pdbx_strand_id
1 'polypeptide(L)' 'MLSESRALHGATLRGEWRHRGCIVGLDPGKGHGWRVYAVRHASGLPMGEANSLREARQLIDEEIALVRQRLAATS' A
#
# COMPACT_ATOMS: atom_id res chain seq x y z
N MET A 1 11.91 12.39 26.04
CA MET A 1 12.02 11.90 24.66
C MET A 1 10.68 11.28 24.29
N LEU A 2 9.81 12.06 23.67
CA LEU A 2 8.52 11.60 23.19
C LEU A 2 8.77 10.91 21.85
N SER A 3 8.58 9.59 21.81
CA SER A 3 8.60 8.81 20.58
C SER A 3 7.51 9.31 19.66
N GLU A 4 7.90 10.06 18.62
CA GLU A 4 7.01 10.54 17.56
C GLU A 4 6.42 9.34 16.82
N SER A 5 5.24 8.91 17.27
CA SER A 5 4.28 8.18 16.44
C SER A 5 3.79 9.12 15.35
N ARG A 6 4.59 9.31 14.30
CA ARG A 6 4.13 10.03 13.09
C ARG A 6 3.20 9.12 12.32
N ALA A 7 1.94 9.33 12.63
CA ALA A 7 0.78 8.90 11.90
C ALA A 7 1.06 8.74 10.40
N LEU A 8 0.94 7.52 9.90
CA LEU A 8 0.69 7.19 8.49
C LEU A 8 -0.73 7.65 8.04
N HIS A 9 -1.35 8.59 8.76
CA HIS A 9 -2.66 9.16 8.43
C HIS A 9 -2.45 10.44 7.64
N GLY A 10 -2.59 10.36 6.32
CA GLY A 10 -2.80 11.55 5.48
C GLY A 10 -1.67 11.94 4.54
N ALA A 11 -0.69 11.08 4.27
CA ALA A 11 0.14 11.27 3.09
C ALA A 11 -0.74 11.09 1.84
N THR A 12 -1.22 12.19 1.26
CA THR A 12 -1.88 12.19 -0.05
C THR A 12 -0.89 11.62 -1.05
N LEU A 13 -1.15 10.39 -1.51
CA LEU A 13 -0.36 9.75 -2.53
C LEU A 13 -0.38 10.64 -3.78
N ARG A 14 0.79 11.03 -4.29
CA ARG A 14 0.85 11.79 -5.53
C ARG A 14 0.63 10.82 -6.69
N GLY A 15 -0.56 10.85 -7.28
CA GLY A 15 -0.95 9.91 -8.33
C GLY A 15 -1.30 8.55 -7.74
N GLU A 16 -2.55 8.14 -7.96
CA GLU A 16 -3.07 6.86 -7.51
C GLU A 16 -3.42 5.99 -8.72
N TRP A 17 -2.93 4.77 -8.73
CA TRP A 17 -3.33 3.73 -9.66
C TRP A 17 -4.16 2.68 -8.94
N ARG A 18 -5.25 2.23 -9.57
CA ARG A 18 -6.16 1.22 -8.99
C ARG A 18 -6.05 -0.10 -9.73
N HIS A 19 -5.98 -1.19 -8.97
CA HIS A 19 -5.89 -2.55 -9.53
C HIS A 19 -6.51 -3.59 -8.60
N ARG A 20 -7.48 -4.39 -9.08
CA ARG A 20 -8.14 -5.51 -8.36
C ARG A 20 -8.73 -5.17 -6.97
N GLY A 21 -9.12 -3.91 -6.77
CA GLY A 21 -9.60 -3.42 -5.47
C GLY A 21 -8.48 -2.91 -4.57
N CYS A 22 -7.27 -2.75 -5.10
CA CYS A 22 -6.12 -2.16 -4.42
C CYS A 22 -5.80 -0.80 -5.01
N ILE A 23 -5.17 0.03 -4.18
CA ILE A 23 -4.66 1.35 -4.50
C ILE A 23 -3.14 1.28 -4.38
N VAL A 24 -2.46 1.68 -5.44
CA VAL A 24 -1.02 1.85 -5.50
C VAL A 24 -0.77 3.35 -5.62
N GLY A 25 0.04 3.92 -4.75
CA GLY A 25 0.43 5.31 -4.91
C GLY A 25 1.87 5.57 -4.55
N LEU A 26 2.36 6.70 -5.05
CA LEU A 26 3.71 7.16 -4.76
C LEU A 26 3.78 7.68 -3.32
N ASP A 27 4.68 7.12 -2.53
CA ASP A 27 5.02 7.60 -1.19
C ASP A 27 6.07 8.72 -1.31
N PRO A 28 5.69 9.99 -1.11
CA PRO A 28 6.61 11.12 -1.24
C PRO A 28 7.63 11.19 -0.08
N GLY A 29 7.43 10.42 0.99
CA GLY A 29 8.34 10.35 2.13
C GLY A 29 9.56 9.45 1.88
N LYS A 30 9.49 8.57 0.88
CA LYS A 30 10.63 7.74 0.46
C LYS A 30 11.36 8.51 -0.64
N GLY A 31 12.50 9.10 -0.27
CA GLY A 31 13.37 9.82 -1.20
C GLY A 31 13.83 8.95 -2.39
N HIS A 32 14.59 9.53 -3.31
CA HIS A 32 15.04 8.96 -4.60
C HIS A 32 15.79 7.58 -4.57
N GLY A 33 15.77 6.84 -3.47
CA GLY A 33 16.33 5.50 -3.33
C GLY A 33 15.30 4.49 -2.80
N TRP A 34 14.80 3.66 -3.72
CA TRP A 34 14.08 2.39 -3.52
C TRP A 34 12.79 2.39 -2.67
N ARG A 35 11.77 1.70 -3.20
CA ARG A 35 10.39 1.50 -2.71
C ARG A 35 9.52 2.74 -2.70
N VAL A 36 9.19 3.19 -3.91
CA VAL A 36 8.42 4.42 -4.14
C VAL A 36 6.91 4.18 -4.05
N TYR A 37 6.43 2.94 -4.20
CA TYR A 37 5.00 2.65 -4.28
C TYR A 37 4.50 1.97 -3.01
N ALA A 38 3.56 2.61 -2.32
CA ALA A 38 2.79 1.99 -1.25
C ALA A 38 1.56 1.30 -1.86
N VAL A 39 1.33 0.04 -1.50
CA VAL A 39 0.18 -0.76 -1.96
C VAL A 39 -0.74 -1.03 -0.78
N ARG A 40 -2.02 -0.67 -0.94
CA ARG A 40 -3.07 -0.91 0.06
C ARG A 40 -4.32 -1.48 -0.62
N HIS A 41 -5.09 -2.29 0.10
CA HIS A 41 -6.42 -2.68 -0.34
C HIS A 41 -7.41 -1.50 -0.14
N ALA A 42 -8.52 -1.49 -0.89
CA ALA A 42 -9.56 -0.45 -0.79
C ALA A 42 -10.20 -0.36 0.61
N SER A 43 -10.10 -1.42 1.41
CA SER A 43 -10.50 -1.39 2.83
C SER A 43 -9.55 -0.60 3.72
N GLY A 44 -8.42 -0.10 3.20
CA GLY A 44 -7.38 0.57 3.97
C GLY A 44 -6.29 -0.37 4.51
N LEU A 45 -6.41 -1.69 4.34
CA LEU A 45 -5.38 -2.63 4.78
C LEU A 45 -4.09 -2.47 3.97
N PRO A 46 -2.92 -2.27 4.62
CA PRO A 46 -1.65 -2.24 3.92
C PRO A 46 -1.31 -3.63 3.38
N MET A 47 -0.86 -3.69 2.12
CA MET A 47 -0.38 -4.93 1.49
C MET A 47 1.14 -4.98 1.40
N GLY A 48 1.79 -3.81 1.28
CA GLY A 48 3.24 -3.71 1.27
C GLY A 48 3.75 -2.53 0.43
N GLU A 49 5.00 -2.63 0.01
CA GLU A 49 5.69 -1.60 -0.77
C GLU A 49 6.39 -2.21 -1.98
N ALA A 50 6.51 -1.45 -3.06
CA ALA A 50 7.13 -1.89 -4.31
C ALA A 50 8.04 -0.80 -4.92
N ASN A 51 9.05 -1.20 -5.67
CA ASN A 51 9.96 -0.27 -6.36
C ASN A 51 9.45 0.14 -7.74
N SER A 52 8.51 -0.63 -8.29
CA SER A 52 7.93 -0.40 -9.62
C SER A 52 6.45 -0.76 -9.64
N LEU A 53 5.71 -0.24 -10.62
CA LEU A 53 4.31 -0.63 -10.86
C LEU A 53 4.18 -2.12 -11.19
N ARG A 54 5.19 -2.73 -11.82
CA ARG A 54 5.22 -4.17 -12.10
C ARG A 54 5.28 -4.99 -10.82
N GLU A 55 6.19 -4.63 -9.91
CA GLU A 55 6.29 -5.26 -8.58
C GLU A 55 5.00 -5.03 -7.78
N ALA A 56 4.42 -3.83 -7.83
CA ALA A 56 3.16 -3.55 -7.15
C ALA A 56 2.02 -4.45 -7.66
N ARG A 57 1.95 -4.68 -8.98
CA ARG A 57 0.97 -5.60 -9.57
C ARG A 57 1.20 -7.04 -9.13
N GLN A 58 2.45 -7.50 -9.14
CA GLN A 58 2.80 -8.84 -8.69
C GLN A 58 2.43 -9.04 -7.21
N LEU A 59 2.77 -8.09 -6.35
CA LEU A 59 2.39 -8.10 -4.94
C LEU A 59 0.86 -8.18 -4.76
N ILE A 60 0.09 -7.45 -5.55
CA ILE A 60 -1.37 -7.54 -5.51
C ILE A 60 -1.83 -8.94 -5.92
N ASP A 61 -1.29 -9.49 -7.00
CA ASP A 61 -1.69 -10.80 -7.50
C ASP A 61 -1.38 -11.93 -6.51
N GLU A 62 -0.29 -11.83 -5.75
CA GLU A 62 0.11 -12.78 -4.70
C GLU A 62 -0.73 -12.65 -3.43
N GLU A 63 -0.98 -11.42 -2.96
CA GLU A 63 -1.54 -11.20 -1.62
C GLU A 63 -3.07 -10.98 -1.58
N ILE A 64 -3.70 -10.61 -2.69
CA ILE A 64 -5.12 -10.18 -2.70
C ILE A 64 -6.09 -11.26 -2.21
N ALA A 65 -5.80 -12.53 -2.48
CA ALA A 65 -6.63 -13.64 -2.01
C ALA A 65 -6.62 -13.75 -0.49
N LEU A 66 -5.43 -13.66 0.12
CA LEU A 66 -5.25 -13.72 1.57
C LEU A 66 -5.89 -12.51 2.26
N VAL A 67 -5.72 -11.31 1.69
CA VAL A 67 -6.36 -10.09 2.21
C VAL A 67 -7.88 -10.22 2.22
N ARG A 68 -8.48 -10.70 1.14
CA ARG A 68 -9.94 -10.91 1.07
C ARG A 68 -10.43 -11.94 2.07
N GLN A 69 -9.69 -13.03 2.26
CA GLN A 69 -10.02 -14.03 3.28
C GLN A 69 -9.97 -13.44 4.69
N ARG A 70 -8.94 -12.65 5.02
CA ARG A 70 -8.82 -11.96 6.32
C ARG A 70 -9.97 -11.00 6.57
N LEU A 71 -10.36 -10.23 5.55
CA LEU A 71 -11.51 -9.33 5.63
C LEU A 71 -12.82 -10.08 5.88
N ALA A 72 -13.05 -11.19 5.16
CA ALA A 72 -14.23 -12.02 5.37
C ALA A 72 -14.27 -12.70 6.75
N ALA A 73 -13.11 -12.99 7.34
CA ALA A 73 -13.01 -13.56 8.69
C ALA A 73 -13.21 -12.54 9.81
N THR A 74 -13.16 -11.24 9.51
CA THR A 74 -13.30 -10.14 10.48
C THR A 74 -14.69 -9.48 10.40
N SER A 75 -15.50 -9.84 9.41
CA SER A 75 -16.85 -9.31 9.17
C SER A 75 -17.95 -10.13 9.86
#